data_AF-A0A661CQ46-F1
#
_entry.id   AF-A0A661CQ46-F1
#
_cell.length_a   1.000
_cell.length_b   1.000
_cell.length_c   1.000
_cell.angle_alpha   90.00
_cell.angle_beta   90.00
_cell.angle_gamma   90.00
#
_symmetry.space_group_name_H-M   'P 1'
#
loop_
_entity.id
_entity.type
_entity.pdbx_description
1 polymer ?
#
loop_
_entity_poly.entity_id
_entity_poly.type
_entity_poly.pdbx_seq_one_letter_code
_entity_poly.pdbx_strand_id
1 'polypeptide(L)'
;MDNGRIVAQAHAGRGGNIRLTSDNLLKSNNRLVSASSRLGIDGDVEIDSPEINLDDFLVVLPGGYIDNAKLPKLCHIEDLNELSTFRVQTVRDGMPMTPDSFQE
;
A
#
# COMPACT_ATOMS: atom_id res chain seq x y z
N MET A 1 15.25 -0.18 -10.97
CA MET A 1 16.53 0.09 -11.70
C MET A 1 17.32 1.00 -10.77
N ASP A 2 18.15 0.42 -9.90
CA ASP A 2 18.52 1.11 -8.65
C ASP A 2 19.92 1.76 -8.68
N ASN A 3 20.66 1.63 -9.79
CA ASN A 3 22.01 2.19 -9.95
C ASN A 3 22.27 2.69 -11.39
N GLY A 4 21.31 3.40 -12.00
CA GLY A 4 21.46 3.92 -13.36
C GLY A 4 22.59 4.96 -13.49
N ARG A 5 23.44 4.81 -14.52
CA ARG A 5 24.54 5.75 -14.82
C ARG A 5 24.46 6.21 -16.28
N ILE A 6 24.55 7.53 -16.49
CA ILE A 6 24.66 8.16 -17.81
C ILE A 6 25.92 9.03 -17.79
N VAL A 7 26.91 8.71 -18.63
CA VAL A 7 28.24 9.30 -18.53
C VAL A 7 28.76 9.69 -19.90
N ALA A 8 29.18 10.95 -20.03
CA ALA A 8 29.83 11.54 -21.21
C ALA A 8 31.15 12.22 -20.80
N GLN A 9 31.98 11.49 -20.06
CA GLN A 9 33.22 12.02 -19.49
C GLN A 9 34.36 12.07 -20.52
N ALA A 10 35.21 13.09 -20.43
CA ALA A 10 36.36 13.26 -21.30
C ALA A 10 37.70 13.16 -20.54
N HIS A 11 38.70 12.57 -21.18
CA HIS A 11 40.08 12.56 -20.68
C HIS A 11 40.88 13.78 -21.16
N ALA A 12 40.57 14.26 -22.36
CA ALA A 12 41.17 15.43 -22.97
C ALA A 12 40.07 16.26 -23.63
N GLY A 13 40.20 17.59 -23.55
CA GLY A 13 39.19 18.52 -24.04
C GLY A 13 37.99 18.68 -23.09
N ARG A 14 36.90 19.23 -23.64
CA ARG A 14 35.64 19.45 -22.94
C ARG A 14 34.89 18.13 -22.75
N GLY A 15 34.19 17.98 -21.63
CA GLY A 15 33.22 16.91 -21.43
C GLY A 15 32.11 16.91 -22.48
N GLY A 16 31.41 15.79 -22.64
CA GLY A 16 30.37 15.65 -23.67
C GLY A 16 29.05 16.32 -23.29
N ASN A 17 28.08 16.32 -24.23
CA ASN A 17 26.75 16.86 -23.98
C ASN A 17 25.75 15.74 -23.70
N ILE A 18 25.01 15.88 -22.60
CA ILE A 18 23.97 14.97 -22.18
C ILE A 18 22.65 15.74 -22.21
N ARG A 19 21.67 15.26 -23.00
CA ARG A 19 20.29 15.75 -22.96
C ARG A 19 19.36 14.61 -22.57
N LEU A 20 18.66 14.78 -21.45
CA LEU A 20 17.63 13.85 -20.99
C LEU A 20 16.27 14.49 -21.18
N THR A 21 15.36 13.77 -21.83
CA THR A 21 13.95 14.16 -21.90
C THR A 21 13.11 13.03 -21.34
N SER A 22 12.30 13.32 -20.33
CA SER A 22 11.48 12.31 -19.67
C SER A 22 10.27 12.94 -19.00
N ASP A 23 9.12 12.29 -19.10
CA ASP A 23 7.88 12.75 -18.44
C ASP A 23 7.99 12.71 -16.91
N ASN A 24 8.76 11.76 -16.38
CA ASN A 24 8.98 11.58 -14.95
C ASN A 24 10.45 11.24 -14.69
N LEU A 25 11.17 12.12 -14.00
CA LEU A 25 12.54 11.85 -13.55
C LEU A 25 12.57 11.69 -12.03
N LEU A 26 12.66 10.44 -11.57
CA LEU A 26 12.81 10.14 -10.15
C LEU A 26 14.29 10.24 -9.76
N LYS A 27 14.64 11.29 -9.01
CA LYS A 27 15.95 11.38 -8.36
C LYS A 27 16.02 10.35 -7.24
N SER A 28 17.07 9.54 -7.25
CA SER A 28 17.40 8.59 -6.19
C SER A 28 18.88 8.73 -5.87
N ASN A 29 19.25 8.53 -4.60
CA ASN A 29 20.60 8.80 -4.08
C ASN A 29 21.72 7.98 -4.77
N ASN A 30 21.38 6.94 -5.52
CA ASN A 30 22.32 6.03 -6.19
C ASN A 30 22.42 6.21 -7.72
N ARG A 31 21.96 7.33 -8.30
CA ARG A 31 22.06 7.60 -9.75
C ARG A 31 23.17 8.59 -10.08
N LEU A 32 23.85 8.39 -11.21
CA LEU A 32 24.91 9.29 -11.69
C LEU A 32 24.61 9.79 -13.11
N VAL A 33 24.59 11.09 -13.30
CA VAL A 33 24.67 11.74 -14.63
C VAL A 33 25.91 12.62 -14.63
N SER A 34 26.88 12.37 -15.51
CA SER A 34 28.15 13.10 -15.49
C SER A 34 28.71 13.36 -16.89
N ALA A 35 28.91 14.64 -17.18
CA ALA A 35 29.57 15.15 -18.38
C ALA A 35 30.95 15.75 -18.07
N SER A 36 31.64 15.26 -17.03
CA SER A 36 32.86 15.93 -16.55
C SER A 36 34.10 15.66 -17.40
N SER A 37 35.10 16.53 -17.32
CA SER A 37 36.42 16.31 -17.94
C SER A 37 37.53 16.20 -16.90
N ARG A 38 38.53 15.36 -17.15
CA ARG A 38 39.76 15.31 -16.32
C ARG A 38 40.55 16.62 -16.34
N LEU A 39 40.36 17.45 -17.37
CA LEU A 39 40.96 18.78 -17.46
C LEU A 39 40.15 19.86 -16.72
N GLY A 40 39.02 19.49 -16.09
CA GLY A 40 38.11 20.41 -15.41
C GLY A 40 37.21 21.24 -16.34
N ILE A 41 37.23 20.95 -17.65
CA ILE A 41 36.38 21.61 -18.65
C ILE A 41 35.13 20.75 -18.84
N ASP A 42 34.12 20.95 -18.00
CA ASP A 42 32.90 20.14 -18.04
C ASP A 42 32.07 20.40 -19.30
N GLY A 43 31.36 19.36 -19.74
CA GLY A 43 30.36 19.43 -20.79
C GLY A 43 29.01 19.90 -20.28
N ASP A 44 27.97 19.83 -21.11
CA ASP A 44 26.63 20.29 -20.76
C ASP A 44 25.72 19.12 -20.35
N VAL A 45 24.91 19.33 -19.31
CA VAL A 45 23.83 18.41 -18.92
C VAL A 45 22.52 19.19 -18.89
N GLU A 46 21.63 18.86 -19.82
CA GLU A 46 20.29 19.43 -19.94
C GLU A 46 19.26 18.35 -19.61
N ILE A 47 18.31 18.66 -18.72
CA ILE A 47 17.27 17.74 -18.28
C ILE A 47 15.91 18.41 -18.49
N ASP A 48 15.19 17.92 -19.47
CA ASP A 48 13.82 18.30 -19.79
C ASP A 48 12.86 17.31 -19.10
N SER A 49 12.42 17.64 -17.89
CA SER A 49 11.38 16.91 -17.18
C SER A 49 10.43 17.85 -16.43
N PRO A 50 9.12 17.59 -16.41
CA PRO A 50 8.18 18.33 -15.57
C PRO A 50 8.62 18.34 -14.10
N GLU A 51 8.58 19.50 -13.47
CA GLU A 51 8.85 19.62 -12.04
C GLU A 51 7.62 19.10 -11.26
N ILE A 52 7.78 17.95 -10.62
CA ILE A 52 6.75 17.38 -9.75
C ILE A 52 7.03 17.88 -8.33
N ASN A 53 6.24 18.84 -7.86
CA ASN A 53 6.28 19.27 -6.48
C ASN A 53 5.64 18.19 -5.59
N LEU A 54 6.46 17.46 -4.84
CA LEU A 54 6.02 16.41 -3.93
C LEU A 54 5.52 16.97 -2.59
N ASP A 55 5.83 18.22 -2.26
CA ASP A 55 5.40 18.85 -1.01
C ASP A 55 3.88 19.03 -0.96
N ASP A 56 3.25 19.27 -2.12
CA ASP A 56 1.80 19.34 -2.27
C ASP A 56 1.08 17.99 -2.01
N PHE A 57 1.82 16.88 -2.02
CA PHE A 57 1.29 15.54 -1.76
C PHE A 57 1.48 15.07 -0.31
N LEU A 58 2.23 15.80 0.52
CA LEU A 58 2.50 15.41 1.90
C LEU A 58 1.29 15.73 2.79
N VAL A 59 0.35 14.79 2.87
CA VAL A 59 -0.76 14.86 3.83
C VAL A 59 -0.23 14.57 5.23
N VAL A 60 -0.29 15.56 6.12
CA VAL A 60 -0.09 15.35 7.55
C VAL A 60 -1.31 14.60 8.09
N LEU A 61 -1.10 13.33 8.46
CA LEU A 61 -2.14 12.55 9.13
C LEU A 61 -2.49 13.25 10.46
N PRO A 62 -3.78 13.56 10.73
CA PRO A 62 -4.17 14.17 11.98
C PRO A 62 -3.78 13.25 13.14
N GLY A 63 -2.88 13.72 14.01
CA GLY A 63 -2.35 12.98 15.16
C GLY A 63 -3.31 12.86 16.34
N GLY A 64 -4.61 12.71 16.07
CA GLY A 64 -5.61 12.51 17.10
C GLY A 64 -5.61 11.05 17.57
N TYR A 65 -5.25 10.81 18.82
CA TYR A 65 -5.56 9.54 19.48
C TYR A 65 -7.06 9.56 19.86
N ILE A 66 -7.79 8.52 19.46
CA ILE A 66 -9.19 8.36 19.90
C ILE A 66 -9.15 7.81 21.33
N ASP A 67 -9.08 8.70 22.32
CA ASP A 67 -9.04 8.36 23.76
C ASP A 67 -10.35 7.67 24.23
N ASN A 68 -11.43 7.88 23.48
CA ASN A 68 -12.78 7.44 23.82
C ASN A 68 -13.46 6.79 22.61
N ALA A 69 -12.85 5.78 22.00
CA ALA A 69 -13.42 5.12 20.82
C ALA A 69 -14.71 4.41 21.21
N LYS A 70 -15.84 5.15 21.23
CA LYS A 70 -17.14 4.58 20.92
C LYS A 70 -17.04 4.19 19.46
N LEU A 71 -16.43 3.02 19.24
CA LEU A 71 -16.49 2.33 17.96
C LEU A 71 -17.94 2.42 17.51
N PRO A 72 -18.21 2.92 16.29
CA PRO A 72 -19.56 2.85 15.77
C PRO A 72 -20.02 1.41 15.94
N LYS A 73 -21.25 1.20 16.45
CA LYS A 73 -21.83 -0.13 16.53
C LYS A 73 -21.54 -0.80 15.19
N LEU A 74 -20.77 -1.89 15.23
CA LEU A 74 -20.47 -2.68 14.04
C LEU A 74 -21.81 -2.84 13.32
N CYS A 75 -21.88 -2.33 12.09
CA CYS A 75 -23.09 -2.46 11.30
C CYS A 75 -23.37 -3.96 11.28
N HIS A 76 -24.51 -4.37 11.86
CA HIS A 76 -24.94 -5.77 12.08
C HIS A 76 -24.57 -6.46 13.42
N ILE A 77 -24.55 -5.75 14.55
CA ILE A 77 -24.82 -6.39 15.86
C ILE A 77 -26.28 -6.17 16.21
N GLU A 78 -27.12 -7.15 15.88
CA GLU A 78 -28.42 -7.31 16.52
C GLU A 78 -28.16 -7.58 18.02
N ASP A 79 -28.93 -6.93 18.90
CA ASP A 79 -28.83 -7.18 20.34
C ASP A 79 -28.99 -8.69 20.57
N LEU A 80 -27.93 -9.33 21.10
CA LEU A 80 -27.88 -10.77 21.43
C LEU A 80 -28.80 -11.12 22.62
N ASN A 81 -29.95 -10.47 22.75
CA ASN A 81 -30.94 -10.79 23.77
C ASN A 81 -31.66 -12.12 23.46
N GLU A 82 -31.60 -12.61 22.23
CA GLU A 82 -32.15 -13.90 21.82
C GLU A 82 -31.06 -14.78 21.18
N LEU A 83 -30.14 -15.28 22.02
CA LEU A 83 -29.23 -16.35 21.61
C LEU A 83 -30.04 -17.62 21.33
N SER A 84 -29.95 -18.14 20.11
CA SER A 84 -30.49 -19.45 19.75
C SER A 84 -29.89 -20.54 20.65
N THR A 85 -30.73 -21.23 21.41
CA THR A 85 -30.29 -22.36 22.25
C THR A 85 -30.61 -23.68 21.57
N PHE A 86 -29.62 -24.55 21.40
CA PHE A 86 -29.85 -25.93 20.96
C PHE A 86 -30.18 -26.80 22.17
N ARG A 87 -31.38 -27.39 22.20
CA ARG A 87 -31.81 -28.33 23.24
C ARG A 87 -32.06 -29.70 22.63
N VAL A 88 -31.42 -30.74 23.18
CA VAL A 88 -31.68 -32.13 22.82
C VAL A 88 -32.78 -32.66 23.72
N GLN A 89 -33.95 -32.96 23.14
CA GLN A 89 -35.07 -33.59 23.84
C GLN A 89 -34.80 -35.10 23.94
N THR A 90 -34.59 -35.61 25.15
CA THR A 90 -34.24 -37.02 25.40
C THR A 90 -35.46 -37.96 25.44
N VAL A 91 -36.66 -37.41 25.31
CA VAL A 91 -37.90 -38.18 25.22
C VAL A 91 -38.39 -38.13 23.78
N ARG A 92 -38.57 -39.30 23.18
CA ARG A 92 -39.17 -39.42 21.86
C ARG A 92 -40.67 -39.34 22.01
N ASP A 93 -41.25 -38.18 21.71
CA ASP A 93 -42.67 -38.10 21.40
C ASP A 93 -42.93 -38.99 20.16
N GLY A 94 -43.78 -40.01 20.35
CA GLY A 94 -44.20 -40.90 19.27
C GLY A 94 -43.63 -42.32 19.29
N MET A 95 -43.01 -42.80 20.39
CA MET A 95 -42.78 -44.25 20.55
C MET A 95 -43.71 -44.86 21.61
N PRO A 96 -44.50 -45.88 21.24
CA PRO A 96 -45.32 -46.60 22.20
C PRO A 96 -44.45 -47.33 23.23
N MET A 97 -44.86 -47.28 24.50
CA MET A 97 -44.09 -47.83 25.61
C MET A 97 -44.12 -49.37 25.67
N THR A 98 -45.07 -50.04 24.99
CA THR A 98 -45.11 -51.51 24.85
C THR A 98 -45.84 -51.95 23.57
N PRO A 99 -45.56 -53.16 23.04
CA PRO A 99 -46.13 -53.67 21.78
C PRO A 99 -47.65 -53.80 21.74
N ASP A 100 -48.34 -53.85 22.89
CA ASP A 100 -49.80 -54.00 22.98
C ASP A 100 -50.58 -52.73 22.64
N SER A 101 -49.90 -51.60 22.46
CA SER A 101 -50.54 -50.31 22.14
C SER A 101 -50.85 -50.08 20.65
N PHE A 102 -50.73 -51.12 19.81
CA PHE A 102 -51.00 -51.08 18.37
C PHE A 102 -52.32 -51.76 17.94
N GLN A 103 -53.19 -52.18 18.86
CA GLN A 103 -54.49 -52.75 18.51
C GLN A 103 -55.63 -51.80 18.91
N GLU A 104 -56.04 -50.94 17.99
CA GLU A 104 -57.42 -50.73 17.48
C GLU A 104 -57.39 -49.88 16.20
#